data_AF-A0A7I0JRG7-F1
#
_entry.id   AF-A0A7I0JRG7-F1
#
_cell.length_a   1.000
_cell.length_b   1.000
_cell.length_c   1.000
_cell.angle_alpha   90.00
_cell.angle_beta   90.00
_cell.angle_gamma   90.00
#
_symmetry.space_group_name_H-M   'P 1'
#
loop_
_entity.id
_entity.type
_entity.pdbx_description
1 polymer ?
#
loop_
_entity_poly.entity_id
_entity_poly.type
_entity_poly.pdbx_seq_one_letter_code
_entity_poly.pdbx_strand_id
1 'polypeptide(L)'
;LKLQISTMRANVSRLPKQLARMVNAAADEFEGNVAETSVANLNQTLEETVTRPCEEAVNGHYPFAADSTEEISMADFAKLFAPGGMMDRFFAQNLAPLIDMTGQDWTWKQNAR
;
A
#
# COMPACT_ATOMS: atom_id res chain seq x y z
N LEU A 1 4.56 5.95 -17.26
CA LEU A 1 4.22 4.58 -17.68
C LEU A 1 2.74 4.38 -18.05
N LYS A 2 1.76 4.63 -17.16
CA LYS A 2 0.32 4.42 -17.48
C LYS A 2 -0.13 5.04 -18.82
N LEU A 3 0.29 6.28 -19.11
CA LEU A 3 -0.01 6.96 -20.38
C LEU A 3 0.60 6.27 -21.62
N GLN A 4 1.77 5.64 -21.49
CA GLN A 4 2.41 4.91 -22.59
C GLN A 4 1.75 3.54 -22.83
N ILE A 5 1.27 2.88 -21.77
CA ILE A 5 0.51 1.63 -21.89
C ILE A 5 -0.85 1.91 -22.52
N SER A 6 -1.52 3.00 -22.14
CA SER A 6 -2.80 3.38 -22.74
C SER A 6 -2.68 3.71 -24.23
N THR A 7 -1.59 4.37 -24.67
CA THR A 7 -1.37 4.66 -26.09
C THR A 7 -0.98 3.42 -26.88
N MET A 8 -0.25 2.47 -26.29
CA MET A 8 0.01 1.17 -26.91
C MET A 8 -1.29 0.39 -27.11
N ARG A 9 -2.11 0.24 -26.06
CA ARG A 9 -3.42 -0.43 -26.14
C ARG A 9 -4.37 0.23 -27.14
N ALA A 10 -4.39 1.56 -27.21
CA ALA A 10 -5.22 2.29 -28.17
C ALA A 10 -4.89 1.99 -29.64
N ASN A 11 -3.65 1.58 -29.95
CA ASN A 11 -3.22 1.25 -31.30
C ASN A 11 -3.31 -0.25 -31.65
N VAL A 12 -3.61 -1.13 -30.68
CA VAL A 12 -3.68 -2.59 -30.85
C VAL A 12 -4.73 -3.01 -31.88
N SER A 13 -5.86 -2.29 -31.95
CA SER A 13 -6.97 -2.58 -32.87
C SER A 13 -6.59 -2.49 -34.34
N ARG A 14 -5.46 -1.85 -34.67
CA ARG A 14 -4.96 -1.66 -36.04
C ARG A 14 -3.91 -2.71 -36.44
N LEU A 15 -3.53 -3.62 -35.54
CA LEU A 15 -2.50 -4.63 -35.78
C LEU A 15 -3.10 -5.95 -36.26
N PRO A 16 -2.36 -6.75 -37.05
CA PRO A 16 -2.68 -8.14 -37.31
C PRO A 16 -2.83 -8.93 -35.99
N LYS A 17 -3.76 -9.89 -35.97
CA LYS A 17 -4.16 -10.62 -34.75
C LYS A 17 -2.99 -11.12 -33.89
N GLN A 18 -1.89 -11.55 -34.51
CA GLN A 18 -0.79 -12.19 -33.77
C GLN A 18 0.07 -11.14 -33.05
N LEU A 19 0.31 -10.01 -33.71
CA LEU A 19 0.98 -8.85 -33.12
C LEU A 19 0.11 -8.19 -32.05
N ALA A 20 -1.21 -8.10 -32.28
CA ALA A 20 -2.15 -7.60 -31.30
C ALA A 20 -2.12 -8.41 -29.99
N ARG A 21 -2.04 -9.75 -30.09
CA ARG A 21 -1.88 -10.62 -28.91
C ARG A 21 -0.57 -10.36 -28.16
N MET A 22 0.54 -10.23 -28.88
CA MET A 22 1.85 -9.95 -28.26
C MET A 22 1.88 -8.59 -27.55
N VAL A 23 1.30 -7.55 -28.15
CA VAL A 23 1.25 -6.21 -27.55
C VAL A 23 0.35 -6.18 -26.31
N ASN A 24 -0.79 -6.88 -26.32
CA ASN A 24 -1.63 -7.02 -25.13
C ASN A 24 -0.91 -7.79 -24.02
N ALA A 25 -0.27 -8.92 -24.35
CA ALA A 25 0.49 -9.71 -23.37
C ALA A 25 1.62 -8.89 -22.72
N ALA A 26 2.35 -8.10 -23.52
CA ALA A 26 3.38 -7.20 -22.99
C ALA A 26 2.77 -6.08 -22.12
N ALA A 27 1.64 -5.48 -22.53
CA ALA A 27 0.96 -4.47 -21.74
C ALA A 27 0.49 -5.02 -20.38
N ASP A 28 -0.04 -6.24 -20.36
CA ASP A 28 -0.48 -6.93 -19.15
C ASP A 28 0.72 -7.27 -18.23
N GLU A 29 1.84 -7.72 -18.80
CA GLU A 29 3.08 -7.97 -18.07
C GLU A 29 3.67 -6.67 -17.46
N PHE A 30 3.66 -5.57 -18.22
CA PHE A 30 4.08 -4.27 -17.70
C PHE A 30 3.16 -3.76 -16.58
N GLU A 31 1.85 -3.94 -16.71
CA GLU A 31 0.90 -3.59 -15.63
C GLU A 31 1.15 -4.43 -14.38
N GLY A 32 1.37 -5.74 -14.51
CA GLY A 32 1.71 -6.64 -13.41
C GLY A 32 3.02 -6.27 -12.70
N ASN A 33 4.11 -6.05 -13.45
CA ASN A 33 5.41 -5.68 -12.89
C ASN A 33 5.38 -4.32 -12.16
N VAL A 34 4.61 -3.36 -12.68
CA VAL A 34 4.42 -2.05 -12.02
C VAL A 34 3.61 -2.20 -10.73
N ALA A 35 2.57 -3.02 -10.72
CA ALA A 35 1.78 -3.31 -9.52
C ALA A 35 2.64 -3.98 -8.44
N GLU A 36 3.42 -5.00 -8.80
CA GLU A 36 4.32 -5.71 -7.87
C GLU A 36 5.37 -4.76 -7.27
N THR A 37 6.03 -3.96 -8.10
CA THR A 37 7.00 -2.95 -7.64
C THR A 37 6.35 -1.92 -6.71
N SER A 38 5.10 -1.54 -6.99
CA SER A 38 4.36 -0.60 -6.15
C SER A 38 4.05 -1.18 -4.77
N VAL A 39 3.72 -2.48 -4.69
CA VAL A 39 3.46 -3.16 -3.40
C VAL A 39 4.74 -3.33 -2.60
N ALA A 40 5.85 -3.72 -3.25
CA ALA A 40 7.14 -3.84 -2.58
C ALA A 40 7.60 -2.50 -1.98
N ASN A 41 7.49 -1.41 -2.75
CA ASN A 41 7.80 -0.06 -2.26
C ASN A 41 6.88 0.37 -1.12
N LEU A 42 5.58 0.04 -1.20
CA LEU A 42 4.62 0.33 -0.14
C LEU A 42 4.97 -0.41 1.16
N ASN A 43 5.33 -1.69 1.07
CA ASN A 43 5.74 -2.49 2.22
C ASN A 43 7.03 -1.94 2.85
N GLN A 44 8.02 -1.58 2.02
CA GLN A 44 9.24 -0.97 2.52
C GLN A 44 8.96 0.38 3.21
N THR A 45 8.10 1.21 2.62
CA THR A 45 7.70 2.48 3.24
C THR A 45 6.98 2.24 4.56
N LEU A 46 6.08 1.25 4.63
CA LEU A 46 5.39 0.87 5.87
C LEU A 46 6.38 0.45 6.96
N GLU A 47 7.35 -0.40 6.59
CA GLU A 47 8.36 -0.92 7.51
C GLU A 47 9.20 0.21 8.13
N GLU A 48 9.68 1.12 7.27
CA GLU A 48 10.55 2.21 7.68
C GLU A 48 9.84 3.30 8.47
N THR A 49 8.59 3.62 8.10
CA THR A 49 7.86 4.79 8.62
C THR A 49 6.90 4.47 9.75
N VAL A 50 6.42 3.22 9.86
CA VAL A 50 5.44 2.81 10.86
C VAL A 50 5.95 1.63 11.67
N THR A 51 6.30 0.50 11.04
CA THR A 51 6.56 -0.76 11.76
C THR A 51 7.72 -0.62 12.73
N ARG A 52 8.90 -0.22 12.25
CA ARG A 52 10.09 -0.10 13.11
C ARG A 52 9.90 0.91 14.26
N PRO A 53 9.44 2.15 14.03
CA PRO A 53 9.17 3.09 15.13
C PRO A 53 8.07 2.62 16.10
N CYS A 54 7.06 1.88 15.60
CA CYS A 54 6.04 1.29 16.45
C CYS A 54 6.64 0.22 17.35
N GLU A 55 7.38 -0.73 16.80
CA GLU A 55 8.06 -1.78 17.56
C GLU A 55 9.01 -1.21 18.62
N GLU A 56 9.81 -0.19 18.26
CA GLU A 56 10.69 0.50 19.21
C GLU A 56 9.94 1.09 20.41
N ALA A 57 8.72 1.59 20.19
CA ALA A 57 7.92 2.21 21.24
C ALA A 57 7.07 1.21 22.04
N VAL A 58 6.63 0.10 21.45
CA VAL A 58 5.72 -0.85 22.11
C VAL A 58 6.43 -2.08 22.70
N ASN A 59 7.59 -2.47 22.16
CA ASN A 59 8.29 -3.67 22.62
C ASN A 59 8.72 -3.52 24.09
N GLY A 60 8.39 -4.54 24.89
CA GLY A 60 8.73 -4.54 26.30
C GLY A 60 7.96 -3.53 27.15
N HIS A 61 6.88 -2.91 26.62
CA HIS A 61 6.08 -1.95 27.35
C HIS A 61 4.63 -2.42 27.52
N TYR A 62 4.08 -2.30 28.73
CA TYR A 62 2.65 -2.45 28.97
C TYR A 62 1.88 -1.33 28.24
N PRO A 63 0.71 -1.59 27.61
CA PRO A 63 -0.09 -2.83 27.62
C PRO A 63 0.25 -3.86 26.54
N PHE A 64 1.26 -3.62 25.71
CA PHE A 64 1.60 -4.48 24.57
C PHE A 64 2.39 -5.72 24.98
N ALA A 65 3.22 -5.60 26.02
CA ALA A 65 3.82 -6.70 26.76
C ALA A 65 3.15 -6.78 28.14
N ALA A 66 2.25 -7.76 28.32
CA ALA A 66 1.37 -7.85 29.49
C ALA A 66 2.10 -8.06 30.82
N ASP A 67 3.30 -8.63 30.79
CA ASP A 67 4.18 -8.90 31.94
C ASP A 67 5.21 -7.79 32.19
N SER A 68 5.24 -6.73 31.37
CA SER A 68 6.18 -5.63 31.56
C SER A 68 5.84 -4.77 32.77
N THR A 69 6.88 -4.37 33.50
CA THR A 69 6.81 -3.36 34.57
C THR A 69 6.95 -1.92 34.07
N GLU A 70 7.33 -1.74 32.80
CA GLU A 70 7.49 -0.44 32.16
C GLU A 70 6.26 -0.16 31.29
N GLU A 71 5.64 1.01 31.46
CA GLU A 71 4.49 1.42 30.66
C GLU A 71 4.93 2.25 29.46
N ILE A 72 4.24 2.12 28.34
CA ILE A 72 4.41 3.05 27.23
C ILE A 72 4.05 4.46 27.70
N SER A 73 4.85 5.46 27.32
CA SER A 73 4.50 6.84 27.61
C SER A 73 3.21 7.24 26.86
N MET A 74 2.36 8.07 27.48
CA MET A 74 1.15 8.56 26.81
C MET A 74 1.48 9.37 25.54
N ALA A 75 2.64 10.03 25.51
CA ALA A 75 3.12 10.77 24.35
C ALA A 75 3.45 9.83 23.17
N ASP A 76 4.13 8.72 23.43
CA ASP A 76 4.47 7.72 22.41
C ASP A 76 3.22 6.98 21.93
N PHE A 77 2.32 6.62 22.86
CA PHE A 77 1.04 6.04 22.50
C PHE A 77 0.24 6.98 21.58
N ALA A 78 0.13 8.27 21.93
CA ALA A 78 -0.56 9.26 21.10
C ALA A 78 0.13 9.47 19.75
N LYS A 79 1.47 9.50 19.71
CA LYS A 79 2.25 9.63 18.47
C LYS A 79 1.95 8.50 17.50
N LEU A 80 1.75 7.28 17.99
CA LEU A 80 1.42 6.11 17.17
C LEU A 80 -0.05 6.09 16.75
N PHE A 81 -0.97 6.21 17.71
CA PHE A 81 -2.37 5.80 17.56
C PHE A 81 -3.40 6.93 17.55
N ALA A 82 -3.05 8.16 17.94
CA ALA A 82 -4.02 9.26 17.94
C ALA A 82 -4.47 9.60 16.51
N PRO A 83 -5.62 10.28 16.34
CA PRO A 83 -5.97 10.91 15.07
C PRO A 83 -4.84 11.84 14.61
N GLY A 84 -4.45 11.73 13.34
CA GLY A 84 -3.28 12.41 12.80
C GLY A 84 -1.95 11.90 13.37
N GLY A 85 -1.92 10.75 14.05
CA GLY A 85 -0.73 10.03 14.47
C GLY A 85 -0.07 9.29 13.31
N MET A 86 0.97 8.52 13.61
CA MET A 86 1.79 7.83 12.61
C MET A 86 0.97 6.88 11.73
N MET A 87 0.15 6.01 12.34
CA MET A 87 -0.64 5.03 11.59
C MET A 87 -1.72 5.69 10.73
N ASP A 88 -2.42 6.69 11.27
CA ASP A 88 -3.47 7.43 10.56
C ASP A 88 -2.90 8.19 9.34
N ARG A 89 -1.75 8.86 9.52
CA ARG A 89 -1.06 9.55 8.42
C ARG A 89 -0.62 8.59 7.32
N PHE A 90 -0.04 7.44 7.69
CA PHE A 90 0.39 6.46 6.70
C PHE A 90 -0.79 5.94 5.89
N PHE A 91 -1.91 5.62 6.57
CA PHE A 91 -3.14 5.19 5.92
C PHE A 91 -3.66 6.24 4.94
N ALA A 92 -3.82 7.49 5.40
CA ALA A 92 -4.36 8.57 4.58
C ALA A 92 -3.51 8.84 3.32
N GLN A 93 -2.19 8.75 3.44
CA GLN A 93 -1.25 9.04 2.35
C GLN A 93 -1.11 7.88 1.35
N ASN A 94 -1.10 6.64 1.83
CA ASN A 94 -0.69 5.50 1.02
C ASN A 94 -1.81 4.50 0.73
N LEU A 95 -2.74 4.28 1.68
CA LEU A 95 -3.73 3.20 1.62
C LEU A 95 -5.12 3.70 1.23
N ALA A 96 -5.54 4.88 1.69
CA ALA A 96 -6.86 5.45 1.40
C ALA A 96 -7.21 5.51 -0.10
N PRO A 97 -6.28 5.80 -1.03
CA PRO A 97 -6.58 5.74 -2.47
C PRO A 97 -6.93 4.34 -2.98
N LEU A 98 -6.46 3.29 -2.29
CA LEU A 98 -6.52 1.89 -2.70
C LEU A 98 -7.67 1.11 -2.04
N ILE A 99 -8.29 1.68 -1.00
CA ILE A 99 -9.31 1.01 -0.19
C ILE A 99 -10.69 1.60 -0.45
N ASP A 100 -11.68 0.73 -0.62
CA ASP A 100 -13.10 1.05 -0.56
C ASP A 100 -13.58 0.99 0.89
N MET A 101 -14.02 2.13 1.41
CA MET A 101 -14.48 2.34 2.78
C MET A 101 -16.00 2.57 2.85
N THR A 102 -16.75 2.29 1.77
CA THR A 102 -18.19 2.55 1.70
C THR A 102 -19.04 1.52 2.45
N GLY A 103 -18.51 0.31 2.66
CA GLY A 103 -19.14 -0.78 3.42
C GLY A 103 -18.78 -0.79 4.91
N GLN A 104 -19.35 -1.74 5.66
CA GLN A 104 -18.94 -1.98 7.05
C GLN A 104 -17.50 -2.50 7.16
N ASP A 105 -17.09 -3.32 6.20
CA ASP A 105 -15.73 -3.83 6.10
C ASP A 105 -14.97 -3.07 5.01
N TRP A 106 -13.72 -2.72 5.30
CA TRP A 106 -12.84 -2.10 4.32
C TRP A 106 -12.34 -3.17 3.34
N THR A 107 -12.43 -2.87 2.05
CA THR A 107 -11.99 -3.79 0.99
C THR A 107 -11.03 -3.11 0.03
N TRP A 108 -10.16 -3.86 -0.64
CA TRP A 108 -9.35 -3.30 -1.71
C TRP A 108 -10.22 -2.95 -2.90
N LYS A 109 -10.01 -1.77 -3.51
CA LYS A 109 -10.69 -1.43 -4.76
C LYS A 109 -10.31 -2.44 -5.85
N GLN A 110 -11.27 -2.81 -6.70
CA GLN A 110 -11.04 -3.86 -7.72
C GLN A 110 -9.96 -3.53 -8.75
N ASN A 111 -9.61 -2.25 -8.88
CA ASN A 111 -8.54 -1.72 -9.72
C ASN A 111 -7.25 -1.38 -8.94
N ALA A 112 -7.15 -1.78 -7.67
CA ALA A 112 -5.94 -1.69 -6.85
C ALA A 112 -5.06 -2.95 -6.94
N ARG A 113 -5.48 -3.96 -7.73
CA ARG A 113 -4.67 -5.13 -8.11
C ARG A 113 -3.92 -4.88 -9.41
#